data_AF-A0A9P6MM77-F1
#
_entry.id   AF-A0A9P6MM77-F1
#
_cell.length_a   1.000
_cell.length_b   1.000
_cell.length_c   1.000
_cell.angle_alpha   90.00
_cell.angle_beta   90.00
_cell.angle_gamma   90.00
#
_symmetry.space_group_name_H-M   'P 1'
#
loop_
_entity.id
_entity.type
_entity.pdbx_description
1 polymer ?
#
loop_
_entity_poly.entity_id
_entity_poly.type
_entity_poly.pdbx_seq_one_letter_code
_entity_poly.pdbx_strand_id
1 'polypeptide(L)'
;DGPSVFQIVLSIVGLCFIASTVIGYIEYKQGDVAGALVLSWYLFGVFAYQDQPTIHWTSLGLCIAVTAYTLKPLVLRLFGRQTGETAPLLG
;
A
#
# COMPACT_ATOMS: atom_id res chain seq x y z
N ASP A 1 20.81 -25.87 -3.99
CA ASP A 1 19.73 -25.61 -4.97
C ASP A 1 18.91 -24.41 -4.51
N GLY A 2 18.88 -23.35 -5.31
CA GLY A 2 18.14 -22.12 -5.00
C GLY A 2 16.62 -22.30 -5.20
N PRO A 3 15.82 -21.25 -4.95
CA PRO A 3 14.38 -21.29 -5.15
C PRO A 3 14.04 -21.69 -6.60
N SER A 4 13.08 -22.61 -6.77
CA SER A 4 12.64 -22.97 -8.11
C SER A 4 11.85 -21.83 -8.75
N VAL A 5 11.86 -21.74 -10.08
CA VAL A 5 11.11 -20.70 -10.83
C VAL A 5 9.64 -20.69 -10.42
N PHE A 6 9.06 -21.86 -10.16
CA PHE A 6 7.69 -21.99 -9.67
C PHE A 6 7.46 -21.28 -8.32
N GLN A 7 8.39 -21.44 -7.37
CA GLN A 7 8.29 -20.77 -6.06
C GLN A 7 8.36 -19.25 -6.22
N ILE A 8 9.24 -18.75 -7.07
CA ILE A 8 9.38 -17.31 -7.35
C ILE A 8 8.07 -16.75 -7.90
N VAL A 9 7.50 -17.40 -8.91
CA VAL A 9 6.24 -16.97 -9.52
C VAL A 9 5.10 -17.00 -8.50
N LEU A 10 4.98 -18.06 -7.71
CA LEU A 10 3.95 -18.18 -6.69
C LEU A 10 4.05 -17.08 -5.63
N SER A 11 5.28 -16.75 -5.19
CA SER A 11 5.51 -15.65 -4.25
C SER A 11 5.10 -14.29 -4.83
N ILE A 12 5.43 -14.01 -6.10
CA ILE A 12 5.04 -12.76 -6.75
C ILE A 12 3.52 -12.64 -6.83
N VAL A 13 2.81 -13.73 -7.18
CA VAL A 13 1.34 -13.75 -7.18
C VAL A 13 0.78 -13.47 -5.78
N GLY A 14 1.36 -14.07 -4.74
CA GLY A 14 0.99 -13.79 -3.35
C GLY A 14 1.20 -12.32 -2.96
N LEU A 15 2.31 -11.71 -3.37
CA LEU A 15 2.57 -10.29 -3.11
C LEU A 15 1.56 -9.38 -3.82
N CYS A 16 1.20 -9.69 -5.07
CA CYS A 16 0.15 -8.98 -5.79
C CYS A 16 -1.22 -9.10 -5.09
N PHE A 17 -1.54 -10.27 -4.54
CA PHE A 17 -2.76 -10.49 -3.78
C PHE A 17 -2.80 -9.67 -2.48
N ILE A 18 -1.67 -9.58 -1.76
CA ILE A 18 -1.57 -8.71 -0.58
C ILE A 18 -1.75 -7.24 -0.98
N ALA A 19 -1.11 -6.81 -2.07
CA ALA A 19 -1.25 -5.44 -2.56
C ALA A 19 -2.69 -5.10 -2.96
N SER A 20 -3.42 -6.01 -3.63
CA SER A 20 -4.83 -5.79 -3.94
C SER A 20 -5.72 -5.80 -2.69
N THR A 21 -5.35 -6.58 -1.68
CA THR A 21 -6.05 -6.57 -0.38
C THR A 21 -5.99 -5.19 0.28
N VAL A 22 -4.87 -4.45 0.16
CA VAL A 22 -4.76 -3.08 0.67
C VAL A 22 -5.81 -2.16 0.05
N ILE A 23 -6.01 -2.25 -1.27
CA ILE A 23 -7.05 -1.49 -1.97
C ILE A 23 -8.42 -1.86 -1.39
N GLY A 24 -8.65 -3.15 -1.12
CA GLY A 24 -9.85 -3.67 -0.46
C GLY A 24 -10.14 -3.01 0.89
N TYR A 25 -9.11 -2.86 1.74
CA TYR A 25 -9.23 -2.20 3.05
C TYR A 25 -9.54 -0.71 2.93
N ILE A 26 -8.99 -0.02 1.94
CA ILE A 26 -9.23 1.42 1.75
C ILE A 26 -10.61 1.67 1.18
N GLU A 27 -11.00 0.95 0.13
CA GLU A 27 -12.24 1.24 -0.61
C GLU A 27 -13.48 0.63 0.03
N TYR A 28 -13.40 -0.62 0.50
CA TYR A 28 -14.58 -1.35 0.98
C TYR A 28 -14.73 -1.38 2.50
N LYS A 29 -13.64 -1.20 3.27
CA LYS A 29 -13.68 -1.17 4.75
C LYS A 29 -13.74 0.24 5.33
N GLN A 30 -14.41 1.17 4.64
CA GLN A 30 -14.58 2.57 5.06
C GLN A 30 -13.26 3.33 5.29
N GLY A 31 -12.22 3.05 4.50
CA GLY A 31 -10.93 3.70 4.66
C GLY A 31 -10.19 3.24 5.91
N ASP A 32 -10.11 1.93 6.14
CA ASP A 32 -9.27 1.35 7.20
C ASP A 32 -7.78 1.53 6.82
N VAL A 33 -7.29 2.73 7.10
CA VAL A 33 -5.90 3.14 6.88
C VAL A 33 -4.95 2.33 7.77
N ALA A 34 -5.38 1.95 8.97
CA ALA A 34 -4.54 1.19 9.89
C ALA A 34 -4.25 -0.22 9.32
N GLY A 35 -5.29 -0.94 8.88
CA GLY A 35 -5.13 -2.24 8.23
C GLY A 35 -4.30 -2.17 6.95
N ALA A 36 -4.53 -1.15 6.12
CA ALA A 36 -3.74 -0.89 4.93
C ALA A 36 -2.25 -0.64 5.22
N LEU A 37 -1.94 0.14 6.26
CA LEU A 37 -0.55 0.40 6.68
C LEU A 37 0.14 -0.86 7.23
N VAL A 38 -0.57 -1.72 7.96
CA VAL A 38 -0.02 -3.00 8.44
C VAL A 38 0.35 -3.91 7.29
N LEU A 39 -0.51 -4.03 6.27
CA LEU A 39 -0.21 -4.82 5.07
C LEU A 39 0.95 -4.21 4.27
N SER A 40 1.03 -2.88 4.23
CA SER A 40 2.19 -2.22 3.62
C SER A 40 3.48 -2.49 4.39
N TRP A 41 3.45 -2.46 5.72
CA TRP A 41 4.59 -2.82 6.57
C TRP A 41 5.01 -4.28 6.39
N TYR A 42 4.05 -5.18 6.19
CA TYR A 42 4.34 -6.57 5.84
C TYR A 42 5.15 -6.68 4.53
N LEU A 43 4.77 -5.94 3.48
CA LEU A 43 5.54 -5.92 2.22
C LEU A 43 6.96 -5.38 2.41
N PHE A 44 7.14 -4.39 3.28
CA PHE A 44 8.47 -3.92 3.68
C PHE A 44 9.27 -5.00 4.42
N GLY A 45 8.62 -5.78 5.28
CA GLY A 45 9.23 -6.93 5.94
C GLY A 45 9.70 -7.99 4.92
N VAL A 46 8.88 -8.30 3.90
CA VAL A 46 9.29 -9.21 2.83
C VAL A 46 10.54 -8.69 2.12
N PHE A 47 10.60 -7.40 1.81
CA PHE A 47 11.80 -6.78 1.26
C PHE A 47 13.01 -6.96 2.19
N ALA A 48 12.86 -6.67 3.48
CA ALA A 48 13.97 -6.70 4.43
C ALA A 48 14.59 -8.10 4.65
N TYR A 49 13.81 -9.17 4.50
CA TYR A 49 14.24 -10.54 4.84
C TYR A 49 14.40 -11.48 3.64
N GLN A 50 14.05 -11.03 2.43
CA GLN A 50 14.12 -11.91 1.25
C GLN A 50 15.44 -11.77 0.51
N ASP A 51 16.18 -12.88 0.41
CA ASP A 51 17.47 -12.95 -0.30
C ASP A 51 17.32 -13.04 -1.82
N GLN A 52 16.18 -13.57 -2.31
CA GLN A 52 15.94 -13.70 -3.75
C GLN A 52 15.66 -12.32 -4.38
N PRO A 53 16.52 -11.82 -5.29
CA PRO A 53 16.49 -10.43 -5.75
C PRO A 53 15.17 -10.06 -6.44
N THR A 54 14.58 -10.97 -7.21
CA THR A 54 13.30 -10.72 -7.89
C THR A 54 12.17 -10.44 -6.91
N ILE A 55 12.06 -11.24 -5.84
CA ILE A 55 10.98 -11.10 -4.85
C ILE A 55 11.26 -9.86 -3.98
N HIS A 56 12.54 -9.66 -3.61
CA HIS A 56 13.02 -8.51 -2.86
C HIS A 56 12.59 -7.20 -3.52
N TRP A 57 12.99 -6.93 -4.77
CA TRP A 57 12.64 -5.68 -5.45
C TRP A 57 11.15 -5.56 -5.78
N THR A 58 10.48 -6.67 -6.10
CA THR A 58 9.03 -6.65 -6.37
C THR A 58 8.23 -6.25 -5.13
N SER A 59 8.59 -6.80 -3.96
CA SER A 59 7.94 -6.44 -2.69
C SER A 59 8.15 -4.98 -2.32
N LEU A 60 9.34 -4.40 -2.58
CA LEU A 60 9.60 -2.98 -2.37
C LEU A 60 8.73 -2.09 -3.28
N GLY A 61 8.68 -2.42 -4.58
CA GLY A 61 7.87 -1.69 -5.55
C GLY A 61 6.38 -1.69 -5.17
N LEU A 62 5.86 -2.85 -4.79
CA LEU A 62 4.49 -2.98 -4.30
C LEU A 62 4.29 -2.20 -2.99
N CYS A 63 5.20 -2.33 -2.02
CA CYS A 63 5.14 -1.61 -0.75
C CYS A 63 5.01 -0.10 -0.96
N ILE A 64 5.87 0.49 -1.80
CA ILE A 64 5.83 1.92 -2.11
C ILE A 64 4.50 2.29 -2.76
N ALA A 65 4.04 1.50 -3.74
CA ALA A 65 2.79 1.74 -4.43
C ALA A 65 1.58 1.73 -3.48
N VAL A 66 1.45 0.71 -2.62
CA VAL A 66 0.34 0.64 -1.66
C VAL A 66 0.45 1.66 -0.53
N THR A 67 1.66 1.98 -0.04
CA THR A 67 1.86 3.07 0.94
C THR A 67 1.39 4.40 0.35
N ALA A 68 1.81 4.72 -0.88
CA ALA A 68 1.42 5.96 -1.56
C ALA A 68 -0.10 6.02 -1.79
N TYR A 69 -0.70 4.90 -2.21
CA TYR A 69 -2.16 4.81 -2.38
C TYR A 69 -2.91 5.06 -1.07
N THR A 70 -2.44 4.45 0.02
CA THR A 70 -3.01 4.59 1.37
C THR A 70 -2.91 6.03 1.88
N LEU A 71 -1.78 6.70 1.61
CA LEU A 71 -1.53 8.07 2.07
C LEU A 71 -2.21 9.13 1.20
N LYS A 72 -2.55 8.83 -0.06
CA LYS A 72 -3.20 9.78 -0.98
C LYS A 72 -4.38 10.55 -0.37
N PRO A 73 -5.41 9.94 0.25
CA PRO A 73 -6.51 10.68 0.87
C PRO A 73 -6.07 11.54 2.05
N LEU A 74 -5.07 11.11 2.83
CA LEU A 74 -4.51 11.86 3.95
C LEU A 74 -3.77 13.11 3.45
N VAL A 75 -2.92 12.96 2.44
CA VAL A 75 -2.19 14.06 1.80
C VAL A 75 -3.18 15.05 1.20
N LEU A 76 -4.19 14.58 0.46
CA LEU A 76 -5.22 15.46 -0.09
C LEU A 76 -6.01 16.21 0.99
N ARG A 77 -6.32 15.57 2.13
CA ARG A 77 -6.98 16.25 3.26
C ARG A 77 -6.09 17.29 3.94
N LEU A 78 -4.79 17.02 4.07
CA LEU A 78 -3.84 17.93 4.72
C LEU A 78 -3.51 19.14 3.84
N PHE A 79 -3.28 18.93 2.55
CA PHE A 79 -2.95 20.01 1.61
C PHE A 79 -4.19 20.71 1.02
N GLY A 80 -5.34 20.03 0.94
CA GLY A 80 -6.59 20.58 0.39
C GLY A 80 -7.39 21.48 1.34
N ARG A 81 -7.05 21.51 2.65
CA ARG A 81 -7.69 22.41 3.64
C ARG A 81 -7.39 23.91 3.44
N GLN A 82 -6.59 24.28 2.42
CA GLN A 82 -6.30 25.69 2.12
C GLN A 82 -7.26 26.35 1.12
N THR A 83 -8.15 25.60 0.45
CA THR A 83 -9.20 26.20 -0.39
C THR A 83 -10.41 26.47 0.47
N GLY A 84 -10.42 27.67 1.06
CA GLY A 84 -11.29 28.09 2.14
C GLY A 84 -12.77 27.81 1.95
N GLU A 85 -13.37 27.39 3.06
CA GLU A 85 -14.72 27.74 3.46
C GLU A 85 -14.93 29.27 3.30
N THR A 86 -15.33 29.73 2.13
CA THR A 86 -16.27 30.85 2.04
C THR A 86 -17.67 30.28 2.24
N ALA A 87 -17.96 29.82 3.45
CA ALA A 87 -19.34 29.79 3.92
C ALA A 87 -19.75 31.27 4.13
N PRO A 88 -20.75 31.80 3.41
CA PRO A 88 -21.23 33.14 3.70
C PRO A 88 -21.90 33.11 5.08
N LEU A 89 -21.21 33.65 6.08
CA LEU A 89 -21.77 33.95 7.39
C LEU A 89 -22.55 35.27 7.33
N LEU A 90 -23.68 35.26 6.62
CA LEU A 90 -24.74 36.28 6.67
C LEU A 90 -26.04 35.48 6.37
N GLY A 91 -26.96 35.33 7.32
CA GLY A 91 -27.82 36.43 7.77
C GLY A 91 -29.05 36.44 6.88
#